data_AF-A0A7S0ARP9-F1
#
_entry.id   AF-A0A7S0ARP9-F1
#
_cell.length_a   1.000
_cell.length_b   1.000
_cell.length_c   1.000
_cell.angle_alpha   90.00
_cell.angle_beta   90.00
_cell.angle_gamma   90.00
#
_symmetry.space_group_name_H-M   'P 1'
#
loop_
_entity.id
_entity.type
_entity.pdbx_description
1 polymer ?
#
loop_
_entity_poly.entity_id
_entity_poly.type
_entity_poly.pdbx_seq_one_letter_code
_entity_poly.pdbx_strand_id
1 'polypeptide(L)'
;VHRVGRTARAGRRGRAVSLVGERDVSLIHAAERISGREEPMSKCPEVTDELAVKLLGPVTKAARLTKMKLSDIGFDDLVKRHKERKARDRRERIRAEKAARKAAKRARVGA
;
A
#
# COMPACT_ATOMS: atom_id res chain seq x y z
N VAL A 1 5.64 -9.37 -6.79
CA VAL A 1 6.39 -10.48 -6.15
C VAL A 1 6.76 -10.21 -4.68
N HIS A 2 7.41 -9.09 -4.33
CA HIS A 2 7.88 -8.84 -2.94
C HIS A 2 6.83 -8.99 -1.83
N ARG A 3 5.59 -8.52 -2.08
CA ARG A 3 4.49 -8.60 -1.10
C ARG A 3 4.07 -10.05 -0.84
N VAL A 4 3.79 -10.81 -1.90
CA VAL A 4 3.36 -12.22 -1.78
C VAL A 4 4.47 -13.12 -1.27
N GLY A 5 5.73 -12.84 -1.60
CA GLY A 5 6.91 -13.56 -1.08
C GLY A 5 7.17 -13.35 0.43
N ARG A 6 6.28 -12.67 1.16
CA ARG A 6 6.32 -12.64 2.63
C ARG A 6 5.64 -13.87 3.25
N THR A 7 4.66 -14.46 2.56
CA THR A 7 4.01 -15.73 2.96
C THR A 7 4.81 -16.94 2.46
N ALA A 8 4.38 -18.17 2.80
CA ALA A 8 4.88 -19.43 2.22
C ALA A 8 6.42 -19.62 2.27
N ARG A 9 7.07 -19.30 3.40
CA ARG A 9 8.53 -19.42 3.56
C ARG A 9 8.95 -20.83 4.00
N ALA A 10 10.19 -21.22 3.67
CA ALA A 10 10.81 -22.47 4.11
C ALA A 10 9.94 -23.71 3.82
N GLY A 11 9.48 -23.85 2.58
CA GLY A 11 8.67 -25.00 2.13
C GLY A 11 7.22 -25.02 2.63
N ARG A 12 6.80 -24.03 3.44
CA ARG A 12 5.42 -23.92 3.91
C ARG A 12 4.51 -23.38 2.82
N ARG A 13 3.25 -23.82 2.80
CA ARG A 13 2.21 -23.23 1.94
C ARG A 13 1.74 -21.89 2.50
N GLY A 14 1.29 -21.01 1.62
CA GLY A 14 0.73 -19.71 1.98
C GLY A 14 -0.24 -19.22 0.93
N ARG A 15 -1.28 -18.51 1.37
CA ARG A 15 -2.30 -17.93 0.51
C ARG A 15 -2.08 -16.42 0.39
N ALA A 16 -2.21 -15.90 -0.82
CA ALA A 16 -2.24 -14.47 -1.09
C ALA A 16 -3.54 -14.15 -1.82
N VAL A 17 -4.28 -13.17 -1.30
CA VAL A 17 -5.55 -12.70 -1.89
C VAL A 17 -5.35 -11.25 -2.30
N SER A 18 -5.79 -10.92 -3.52
CA SER A 18 -5.79 -9.56 -4.04
C SER A 18 -7.23 -9.13 -4.29
N LEU A 19 -7.58 -7.92 -3.86
CA LEU A 19 -8.85 -7.28 -4.23
C LEU A 19 -8.62 -6.56 -5.57
N VAL A 20 -9.48 -6.82 -6.55
CA VAL A 20 -9.31 -6.39 -7.93
C VAL A 20 -10.60 -5.70 -8.37
N GLY A 21 -10.49 -4.45 -8.82
CA GLY A 21 -11.60 -3.73 -9.45
C GLY A 21 -11.56 -3.85 -10.98
N GLU A 22 -12.59 -3.32 -11.65
CA GLU A 22 -12.72 -3.33 -13.11
C GLU A 22 -11.51 -2.71 -13.85
N ARG A 23 -10.85 -1.73 -13.22
CA ARG A 23 -9.71 -1.01 -13.81
C ARG A 23 -8.38 -1.77 -13.67
N ASP A 24 -8.34 -2.81 -12.84
CA ASP A 24 -7.11 -3.50 -12.48
C ASP A 24 -6.82 -4.73 -13.35
N VAL A 25 -7.68 -5.02 -14.35
CA VAL A 25 -7.57 -6.21 -15.22
C VAL A 25 -6.20 -6.29 -15.91
N SER A 26 -5.72 -5.18 -16.45
CA SER A 26 -4.41 -5.12 -17.10
C SER A 26 -3.25 -5.38 -16.13
N LEU A 27 -3.38 -4.96 -14.87
CA LEU A 27 -2.39 -5.16 -13.82
C LEU A 27 -2.31 -6.63 -13.40
N ILE A 28 -3.45 -7.33 -13.36
CA ILE A 28 -3.49 -8.77 -13.07
C ILE A 28 -2.80 -9.55 -14.18
N HIS A 29 -3.13 -9.30 -15.45
CA HIS A 29 -2.46 -9.97 -16.57
C HIS A 29 -0.96 -9.65 -16.66
N ALA A 30 -0.54 -8.45 -16.25
CA ALA A 30 0.89 -8.15 -16.11
C ALA A 30 1.53 -8.94 -14.96
N ALA A 31 0.84 -9.05 -13.82
CA ALA A 31 1.33 -9.81 -12.68
C ALA A 31 1.45 -11.31 -12.99
N GLU A 32 0.51 -11.90 -13.72
CA GLU A 32 0.52 -13.29 -14.17
C GLU A 32 1.77 -13.57 -15.02
N ARG A 33 1.99 -12.75 -16.06
CA ARG A 33 3.18 -12.83 -16.93
C ARG A 33 4.49 -12.73 -16.15
N ILE A 34 4.60 -11.77 -15.23
CA ILE A 34 5.81 -11.58 -14.42
C ILE A 34 6.01 -12.73 -13.43
N SER A 35 4.93 -13.32 -12.91
CA SER A 35 5.00 -14.39 -11.91
C SER A 35 5.39 -15.75 -12.50
N GLY A 36 5.27 -15.92 -13.83
CA GLY A 36 5.60 -17.19 -14.50
C GLY A 36 4.73 -18.36 -14.03
N ARG A 37 3.52 -18.10 -13.54
CA ARG A 37 2.60 -19.15 -13.13
C ARG A 37 2.01 -19.84 -14.35
N GLU A 38 1.92 -21.16 -14.29
CA GLU A 38 1.23 -21.99 -15.30
C GLU A 38 -0.28 -21.77 -15.25
N GLU A 39 -0.83 -21.57 -14.04
CA GLU A 39 -2.25 -21.35 -13.82
C GLU A 39 -2.59 -19.86 -13.60
N PRO A 40 -3.62 -19.34 -14.29
CA PRO A 40 -4.12 -17.98 -14.08
C PRO A 40 -4.58 -17.72 -12.64
N MET A 41 -4.59 -16.44 -12.25
CA MET A 41 -5.24 -16.04 -11.00
C MET A 41 -6.75 -16.22 -11.14
N SER A 42 -7.31 -17.12 -10.33
CA SER A 42 -8.75 -17.36 -10.27
C SER A 42 -9.42 -16.57 -9.15
N LYS A 43 -10.75 -16.39 -9.29
CA LYS A 43 -11.58 -15.84 -8.22
C LYS A 43 -11.47 -16.73 -6.97
N CYS A 44 -11.50 -16.11 -5.79
CA CYS A 44 -11.52 -16.86 -4.54
C CYS A 44 -12.88 -17.58 -4.40
N PRO A 45 -12.93 -18.93 -4.43
CA PRO A 45 -14.20 -19.67 -4.44
C PRO A 45 -14.98 -19.54 -3.14
N GLU A 46 -14.29 -19.26 -2.03
CA GLU A 46 -14.87 -19.06 -0.70
C GLU A 46 -15.66 -17.74 -0.59
N VAL A 47 -15.50 -16.83 -1.56
CA VAL A 47 -16.16 -15.52 -1.56
C VAL A 47 -17.19 -15.49 -2.68
N THR A 48 -18.47 -15.55 -2.30
CA THR A 48 -19.61 -15.43 -3.21
C THR A 48 -20.32 -14.09 -3.03
N ASP A 49 -21.04 -13.67 -4.06
CA ASP A 49 -21.79 -12.41 -4.05
C ASP A 49 -22.88 -12.43 -2.95
N GLU A 50 -23.54 -13.56 -2.76
CA GLU A 50 -24.53 -13.76 -1.69
C GLU A 50 -23.93 -13.57 -0.29
N LEU A 51 -22.73 -14.13 -0.06
CA LEU A 51 -22.01 -13.96 1.20
C LEU A 51 -21.59 -12.50 1.39
N ALA A 52 -21.12 -11.84 0.33
CA ALA A 52 -20.74 -10.44 0.36
C ALA A 52 -21.92 -9.52 0.73
N VAL A 53 -23.09 -9.75 0.13
CA VAL A 53 -24.32 -9.00 0.45
C VAL A 53 -24.73 -9.17 1.91
N LYS A 54 -24.69 -10.41 2.43
CA LYS A 54 -24.99 -10.68 3.85
C LYS A 54 -24.01 -9.98 4.81
N LEU A 55 -22.74 -9.90 4.44
CA LEU A 55 -21.69 -9.26 5.24
C LEU A 55 -21.71 -7.72 5.15
N LEU A 56 -22.40 -7.14 4.17
CA LEU A 56 -22.41 -5.69 3.96
C LEU A 56 -22.96 -4.93 5.18
N GLY A 57 -24.03 -5.44 5.80
CA GLY A 57 -24.64 -4.86 7.00
C GLY A 57 -23.66 -4.76 8.18
N PRO A 58 -23.09 -5.87 8.69
CA PRO A 58 -22.16 -5.85 9.81
C PRO A 58 -20.87 -5.07 9.49
N VAL A 59 -20.34 -5.17 8.27
CA VAL A 59 -19.13 -4.42 7.85
C VAL A 59 -19.39 -2.91 7.87
N THR A 60 -20.53 -2.46 7.35
CA THR A 60 -20.88 -1.04 7.34
C THR A 60 -21.08 -0.50 8.76
N LYS A 61 -21.71 -1.29 9.64
CA LYS A 61 -21.86 -0.94 11.07
C LYS A 61 -20.49 -0.81 11.75
N ALA A 62 -19.60 -1.77 11.54
CA ALA A 62 -18.25 -1.74 12.09
C ALA A 62 -17.46 -0.53 11.57
N ALA A 63 -17.48 -0.27 10.27
CA ALA A 63 -16.80 0.87 9.66
C ALA A 63 -17.29 2.22 10.25
N ARG A 64 -18.61 2.38 10.42
CA ARG A 64 -19.19 3.58 11.04
C ARG A 64 -18.72 3.77 12.48
N LEU A 65 -18.77 2.72 13.29
CA LEU A 65 -18.33 2.77 14.70
C LEU A 65 -16.84 3.07 14.80
N THR A 66 -16.00 2.46 13.97
CA THR A 66 -14.56 2.73 13.93
C THR A 66 -14.30 4.18 13.56
N LYS A 67 -15.02 4.75 12.58
CA LYS A 67 -14.86 6.16 12.21
C LYS A 67 -15.19 7.09 13.37
N MET A 68 -16.28 6.83 14.09
CA MET A 68 -16.65 7.61 15.28
C MET A 68 -15.55 7.52 16.34
N LYS A 69 -15.11 6.30 16.70
CA LYS A 69 -14.03 6.11 17.68
C LYS A 69 -12.72 6.79 17.29
N LEU A 70 -12.33 6.73 16.01
CA LEU A 70 -11.13 7.40 15.51
C LEU A 70 -11.25 8.92 15.61
N SER A 71 -12.45 9.47 15.36
CA SER A 71 -12.72 10.89 15.56
C SER A 71 -12.66 11.27 17.03
N ASP A 72 -13.26 10.47 17.91
CA ASP A 72 -13.32 10.73 19.36
C ASP A 72 -11.92 10.77 20.00
N ILE A 73 -11.02 9.89 19.56
CA ILE A 73 -9.62 9.88 20.03
C ILE A 73 -8.74 10.96 19.39
N GLY A 74 -9.30 11.82 18.52
CA GLY A 74 -8.55 12.85 17.80
C GLY A 74 -7.51 12.28 16.82
N PHE A 75 -7.76 11.10 16.25
CA PHE A 75 -6.82 10.44 15.34
C PHE A 75 -6.53 11.30 14.10
N ASP A 76 -7.52 12.04 13.61
CA ASP A 76 -7.38 12.90 12.44
C ASP A 76 -6.31 13.99 12.65
N ASP A 77 -6.23 14.55 13.86
CA ASP A 77 -5.21 15.55 14.22
C ASP A 77 -3.81 14.92 14.34
N LEU A 78 -3.72 13.69 14.83
CA LEU A 78 -2.46 12.94 14.85
C LEU A 78 -1.96 12.67 13.42
N VAL A 79 -2.85 12.26 12.53
CA VAL A 79 -2.53 12.03 11.11
C VAL A 79 -2.09 13.33 10.44
N LYS A 80 -2.77 14.45 10.70
CA LYS A 80 -2.41 15.76 10.16
C LYS A 80 -1.01 16.19 10.61
N ARG A 81 -0.73 16.15 11.92
CA ARG A 81 0.59 16.47 12.48
C ARG A 81 1.69 15.57 11.90
N HIS A 82 1.42 14.28 11.73
CA HIS A 82 2.39 13.35 11.14
C HIS A 82 2.71 13.69 9.67
N LYS A 83 1.69 14.05 8.88
CA LYS A 83 1.86 14.46 7.47
C LYS A 83 2.68 15.75 7.37
N GLU A 84 2.37 16.75 8.20
CA GLU A 84 3.10 18.02 8.24
C GLU A 84 4.57 17.84 8.60
N ARG A 85 4.86 17.02 9.63
CA ARG A 85 6.23 16.66 10.00
C ARG A 85 6.97 15.98 8.85
N LYS A 86 6.39 14.94 8.24
CA LYS A 86 7.00 14.26 7.09
C LYS A 86 7.25 15.20 5.90
N ALA A 87 6.35 16.14 5.64
CA ALA A 87 6.53 17.12 4.57
C ALA A 87 7.69 18.07 4.86
N ARG A 88 7.84 18.50 6.12
CA ARG A 88 8.98 19.31 6.59
C ARG A 88 10.29 18.55 6.41
N ASP A 89 10.39 17.35 6.96
CA ASP A 89 11.59 16.51 6.89
C ASP A 89 12.00 16.23 5.43
N ARG A 90 11.01 15.98 4.55
CA ARG A 90 11.27 15.80 3.12
C ARG A 90 11.83 17.05 2.46
N ARG A 91 11.29 18.24 2.78
CA ARG A 91 11.78 19.52 2.26
C ARG A 91 13.21 19.80 2.74
N GLU A 92 13.51 19.52 4.00
CA GLU A 92 14.84 19.67 4.58
C GLU A 92 15.86 18.73 3.92
N ARG A 93 15.52 17.45 3.75
CA ARG A 93 16.36 16.49 3.02
C ARG A 93 16.67 16.95 1.60
N ILE A 94 15.67 17.40 0.85
CA ILE A 94 15.86 17.91 -0.52
C ILE A 94 16.75 19.16 -0.53
N ARG A 95 16.61 20.06 0.45
CA ARG A 95 17.47 21.25 0.57
C ARG A 95 18.92 20.85 0.86
N ALA A 96 19.13 19.94 1.81
CA ALA A 96 20.46 19.43 2.16
C ALA A 96 21.13 18.73 0.96
N GLU A 97 20.39 17.89 0.23
CA GLU A 97 20.89 17.20 -0.96
C GLU A 97 21.27 18.20 -2.08
N LYS A 98 20.44 19.22 -2.31
CA LYS A 98 20.76 20.31 -3.26
C LYS A 98 21.99 21.11 -2.85
N ALA A 99 22.14 21.41 -1.56
CA ALA A 99 23.30 22.13 -1.03
C ALA A 99 24.59 21.30 -1.21
N ALA A 100 24.55 20.02 -0.86
CA ALA A 100 25.66 19.08 -1.06
C ALA A 100 26.06 18.97 -2.54
N ARG A 101 25.08 18.86 -3.45
CA ARG A 101 25.34 18.82 -4.90
C ARG A 101 25.96 20.11 -5.42
N LYS A 102 25.53 21.28 -4.93
CA LYS A 102 26.13 22.58 -5.28
C LYS A 102 27.57 22.70 -4.77
N ALA A 103 27.83 22.27 -3.53
CA ALA A 103 29.17 22.27 -2.95
C ALA A 103 30.12 21.37 -3.75
N ALA A 104 29.68 20.14 -4.08
CA ALA A 104 30.45 19.22 -4.91
C ALA A 104 30.74 19.78 -6.32
N LYS A 105 29.78 20.50 -6.92
CA LYS A 105 30.00 21.15 -8.22
C LYS A 105 31.02 22.29 -8.13
N ARG A 106 30.98 23.11 -7.06
CA ARG A 106 31.97 24.19 -6.85
C ARG A 106 33.38 23.63 -6.63
N ALA A 107 33.51 22.56 -5.85
CA ALA A 107 34.79 21.89 -5.62
C ALA A 107 35.39 21.28 -6.90
N ARG A 108 34.56 20.84 -7.85
CA ARG A 108 35.00 20.31 -9.15
C ARG A 108 35.38 21.37 -10.20
N VAL A 109 34.94 22.62 -10.05
CA VAL A 109 35.20 23.70 -11.00
C VAL A 109 36.35 24.61 -10.53
N GLY A 110 36.65 24.59 -9.23
CA GLY A 110 37.80 25.29 -8.64
C GLY A 110 39.07 24.45 -8.54
N ALA A 111 39.08 23.23 -9.08
CA ALA A 111 40.25 22.38 -9.30
C ALA A 111 40.46 22.24 -10.81
#